data_AF-A0A356F4Q7-F1
#
_entry.id   AF-A0A356F4Q7-F1
#
_cell.length_a   1.000
_cell.length_b   1.000
_cell.length_c   1.000
_cell.angle_alpha   90.00
_cell.angle_beta   90.00
_cell.angle_gamma   90.00
#
_symmetry.space_group_name_H-M   'P 1'
#
loop_
_entity.id
_entity.type
_entity.pdbx_description
1 polymer ?
#
loop_
_entity_poly.entity_id
_entity_poly.type
_entity_poly.pdbx_seq_one_letter_code
_entity_poly.pdbx_strand_id
1 'polypeptide(L)'
;MAIHFLNSSLTRVLKQVSDKWNPNGPWRLPSEAYTMEHKLAFLEREHYLTGRTTAAGWLHDCDKLVMYLLPWMKEKQIQNWHRKHQPHHVDYPQSRVEQLLQTYIDWDCAVLTKPDKPLDAYATLLHFYRGKLPLMLPVCLAVNPDAVQPEIADLDKARQKGFDAYLFGEKMSEDTCYDLHKYSSELLQETLTQNTKNDVAYIHTQRLISSITNELNKISAEITAGNTSLESVLQQIPQDLNQMKPVQLFLKTLELLAKSRNQKIDLAKCCEILRDKNLHFLQMAPKFRIETVKHGILHNYRTVMPNPFLKD
;
A
#
# COMPACT_ATOMS: atom_id res chain seq x y z
N MET A 1 0.78 -22.04 -1.31
CA MET A 1 -0.58 -22.61 -1.41
C MET A 1 -1.51 -21.46 -1.76
N ALA A 2 -2.18 -21.52 -2.92
CA ALA A 2 -3.16 -20.51 -3.30
C ALA A 2 -4.41 -20.65 -2.42
N ILE A 3 -4.85 -19.56 -1.80
CA ILE A 3 -6.09 -19.52 -1.00
C ILE A 3 -7.20 -19.00 -1.90
N HIS A 4 -8.28 -19.77 -2.01
CA HIS A 4 -9.46 -19.42 -2.82
C HIS A 4 -10.57 -18.89 -1.94
N PHE A 5 -10.29 -17.81 -1.22
CA PHE A 5 -11.22 -17.26 -0.26
C PHE A 5 -12.49 -16.77 -0.98
N LEU A 6 -12.39 -15.93 -2.00
CA LEU A 6 -13.58 -15.36 -2.66
C LEU A 6 -14.57 -16.40 -3.24
N ASN A 7 -14.11 -17.64 -3.54
CA ASN A 7 -14.95 -18.71 -4.08
C ASN A 7 -15.25 -19.84 -3.08
N SER A 8 -14.90 -19.66 -1.82
CA SER A 8 -15.12 -20.67 -0.78
C SER A 8 -16.52 -20.57 -0.17
N SER A 9 -17.09 -21.73 0.19
CA SER A 9 -18.31 -21.79 1.02
C SER A 9 -18.14 -21.08 2.36
N LEU A 10 -16.91 -21.07 2.89
CA LEU A 10 -16.51 -20.36 4.10
C LEU A 10 -16.78 -18.86 4.00
N THR A 11 -16.47 -18.21 2.88
CA THR A 11 -16.72 -16.77 2.69
C THR A 11 -18.19 -16.42 2.74
N ARG A 12 -19.04 -17.24 2.13
CA ARG A 12 -20.49 -17.04 2.19
C ARG A 12 -21.00 -17.12 3.63
N VAL A 13 -20.48 -18.05 4.42
CA VAL A 13 -20.84 -18.20 5.84
C VAL A 13 -20.32 -17.02 6.65
N LEU A 14 -19.05 -16.63 6.49
CA LEU A 14 -18.45 -15.49 7.18
C LEU A 14 -19.23 -14.21 6.88
N LYS A 15 -19.58 -13.96 5.62
CA LYS A 15 -20.37 -12.80 5.21
C LYS A 15 -21.76 -12.76 5.84
N GLN A 16 -22.45 -13.90 5.87
CA GLN A 16 -23.77 -14.00 6.54
C GLN A 16 -23.72 -13.72 8.05
N VAL A 17 -22.57 -13.96 8.68
CA VAL A 17 -22.36 -13.68 10.11
C VAL A 17 -21.90 -12.24 10.31
N SER A 18 -20.99 -11.72 9.48
CA SER A 18 -20.49 -10.34 9.56
C SER A 18 -21.57 -9.31 9.26
N ASP A 19 -22.47 -9.59 8.31
CA ASP A 19 -23.60 -8.71 7.96
C ASP A 19 -24.60 -8.51 9.12
N LYS A 20 -24.55 -9.36 10.16
CA LYS A 20 -25.37 -9.24 11.37
C LYS A 20 -24.72 -8.38 12.45
N TRP A 21 -23.75 -7.54 12.10
CA TRP A 21 -23.04 -6.67 13.03
C TRP A 21 -24.00 -5.79 13.83
N ASN A 22 -23.86 -5.85 15.16
CA ASN A 22 -24.60 -5.02 16.10
C ASN A 22 -23.61 -4.49 17.17
N PRO A 23 -23.36 -3.16 17.23
CA PRO A 23 -22.41 -2.58 18.17
C PRO A 23 -22.80 -2.74 19.65
N ASN A 24 -24.06 -3.07 19.92
CA ASN A 24 -24.60 -3.32 21.26
C ASN A 24 -24.95 -4.80 21.50
N GLY A 25 -24.59 -5.69 20.56
CA GLY A 25 -24.85 -7.12 20.68
C GLY A 25 -23.94 -7.78 21.73
N PRO A 26 -24.41 -8.83 22.43
CA PRO A 26 -23.60 -9.54 23.42
C PRO A 26 -22.45 -10.37 22.81
N TRP A 27 -22.41 -10.53 21.48
CA TRP A 27 -21.47 -11.37 20.76
C TRP A 27 -20.64 -10.57 19.76
N ARG A 28 -19.31 -10.76 19.77
CA ARG A 28 -18.37 -10.17 18.79
C ARG A 28 -18.16 -11.03 17.55
N LEU A 29 -18.92 -12.12 17.43
CA LEU A 29 -18.88 -13.03 16.29
C LEU A 29 -18.97 -12.32 14.94
N PRO A 30 -19.79 -11.25 14.74
CA PRO A 30 -19.76 -10.49 13.50
C PRO A 30 -18.42 -9.79 13.22
N SER A 31 -17.81 -9.17 14.24
CA SER A 31 -16.51 -8.50 14.13
C SER A 31 -15.38 -9.50 13.89
N GLU A 32 -15.42 -10.65 14.56
CA GLU A 32 -14.50 -11.78 14.32
C GLU A 32 -14.63 -12.35 12.91
N ALA A 33 -15.87 -12.57 12.45
CA ALA A 33 -16.15 -13.04 11.10
C ALA A 33 -15.65 -12.04 10.05
N TYR A 34 -15.86 -10.74 10.27
CA TYR A 34 -15.35 -9.67 9.42
C TYR A 34 -13.82 -9.60 9.40
N THR A 35 -13.16 -9.73 10.55
CA THR A 35 -11.69 -9.79 10.61
C THR A 35 -11.14 -11.03 9.90
N MET A 36 -11.82 -12.17 10.02
CA MET A 36 -11.46 -13.38 9.28
C MET A 36 -11.65 -13.20 7.77
N GLU A 37 -12.76 -12.58 7.35
CA GLU A 37 -13.02 -12.23 5.95
C GLU A 37 -11.87 -11.39 5.38
N HIS A 38 -11.49 -10.33 6.07
CA HIS A 38 -10.41 -9.44 5.67
C HIS A 38 -9.04 -10.13 5.64
N LYS A 39 -8.74 -10.96 6.65
CA LYS A 39 -7.51 -11.75 6.69
C LYS A 39 -7.39 -12.71 5.50
N LEU A 40 -8.47 -13.39 5.16
CA LEU A 40 -8.48 -14.32 4.04
C LEU A 40 -8.35 -13.59 2.70
N ALA A 41 -8.98 -12.41 2.56
CA ALA A 41 -8.76 -11.52 1.42
C ALA A 41 -7.31 -11.01 1.32
N PHE A 42 -6.69 -10.67 2.46
CA PHE A 42 -5.28 -10.30 2.53
C PHE A 42 -4.38 -11.42 2.02
N LEU A 43 -4.57 -12.64 2.52
CA LEU A 43 -3.78 -13.81 2.11
C LEU A 43 -3.94 -14.12 0.61
N GLU A 44 -5.17 -14.06 0.11
CA GLU A 44 -5.44 -14.25 -1.32
C GLU A 44 -4.78 -13.15 -2.17
N ARG A 45 -4.80 -11.90 -1.70
CA ARG A 45 -4.16 -10.77 -2.38
C ARG A 45 -2.63 -10.81 -2.29
N GLU A 46 -2.07 -11.22 -1.17
CA GLU A 46 -0.63 -11.45 -0.99
C GLU A 46 -0.15 -12.50 -1.99
N HIS A 47 -0.88 -13.61 -2.15
CA HIS A 47 -0.56 -14.62 -3.15
C HIS A 47 -0.66 -14.07 -4.58
N TYR A 48 -1.74 -13.34 -4.88
CA TYR A 48 -1.92 -12.71 -6.19
C TYR A 48 -0.76 -11.76 -6.54
N LEU A 49 -0.25 -10.99 -5.57
CA LEU A 49 0.79 -10.00 -5.78
C LEU A 49 2.23 -10.54 -5.62
N THR A 50 2.46 -11.61 -4.87
CA THR A 50 3.82 -12.09 -4.55
C THR A 50 4.07 -13.53 -4.99
N GLY A 51 3.05 -14.24 -5.46
CA GLY A 51 3.14 -15.67 -5.80
C GLY A 51 3.20 -16.60 -4.59
N ARG A 52 3.13 -16.08 -3.36
CA ARG A 52 3.17 -16.88 -2.12
C ARG A 52 2.36 -16.25 -1.00
N THR A 53 2.10 -17.03 0.04
CA THR A 53 1.59 -16.53 1.31
C THR A 53 2.69 -16.60 2.36
N THR A 54 2.93 -15.53 3.10
CA THR A 54 4.02 -15.45 4.08
C THR A 54 3.51 -15.75 5.49
N ALA A 55 4.44 -16.05 6.41
CA ALA A 55 4.09 -16.20 7.83
C ALA A 55 3.48 -14.90 8.40
N ALA A 56 3.95 -13.74 7.95
CA ALA A 56 3.38 -12.45 8.32
C ALA A 56 1.93 -12.32 7.82
N GLY A 57 1.64 -12.70 6.57
CA GLY A 57 0.28 -12.74 6.05
C GLY A 57 -0.63 -13.72 6.82
N TRP A 58 -0.11 -14.87 7.23
CA TRP A 58 -0.85 -15.81 8.09
C TRP A 58 -1.12 -15.28 9.50
N LEU A 59 -0.28 -14.39 10.00
CA LEU A 59 -0.46 -13.72 11.30
C LEU A 59 -1.23 -12.39 11.19
N HIS A 60 -1.53 -11.94 9.97
CA HIS A 60 -2.28 -10.71 9.72
C HIS A 60 -3.59 -10.69 10.51
N ASP A 61 -3.79 -9.62 11.28
CA ASP A 61 -4.94 -9.40 12.15
C ASP A 61 -5.24 -10.53 13.17
N CYS A 62 -4.33 -11.48 13.41
CA CYS A 62 -4.51 -12.54 14.42
C CYS A 62 -4.65 -11.97 15.83
N ASP A 63 -3.94 -10.89 16.13
CA ASP A 63 -4.00 -10.20 17.42
C ASP A 63 -5.41 -9.67 17.70
N LYS A 64 -6.12 -9.13 16.70
CA LYS A 64 -7.54 -8.76 16.81
C LYS A 64 -8.40 -9.96 17.17
N LEU A 65 -8.24 -11.08 16.47
CA LEU A 65 -9.01 -12.30 16.74
C LEU A 65 -8.82 -12.77 18.18
N VAL A 66 -7.58 -12.77 18.68
CA VAL A 66 -7.29 -13.11 20.08
C VAL A 66 -7.90 -12.08 21.04
N MET A 67 -7.78 -10.79 20.74
CA MET A 67 -8.34 -9.72 21.59
C MET A 67 -9.87 -9.73 21.63
N TYR A 68 -10.55 -10.17 20.56
CA TYR A 68 -12.01 -10.31 20.58
C TYR A 68 -12.49 -11.32 21.64
N LEU A 69 -11.68 -12.34 21.94
CA LEU A 69 -11.93 -13.31 23.01
C LEU A 69 -11.83 -12.71 24.43
N LEU A 70 -11.26 -11.50 24.58
CA LEU A 70 -11.10 -10.86 25.88
C LEU A 70 -12.38 -10.08 26.26
N PRO A 71 -13.16 -10.55 27.25
CA PRO A 71 -14.49 -9.99 27.53
C PRO A 71 -14.45 -8.53 28.02
N TRP A 72 -13.34 -8.09 28.59
CA TRP A 72 -13.18 -6.73 29.13
C TRP A 72 -12.76 -5.66 28.11
N MET A 73 -12.29 -6.02 26.91
CA MET A 73 -11.84 -5.04 25.90
C MET A 73 -12.96 -4.66 24.92
N LYS A 74 -13.38 -3.41 24.84
CA LYS A 74 -14.36 -2.97 23.83
C LYS A 74 -13.75 -2.96 22.43
N GLU A 75 -14.57 -3.15 21.39
CA GLU A 75 -14.11 -3.20 19.98
C GLU A 75 -13.23 -2.00 19.61
N LYS A 76 -13.64 -0.79 20.00
CA LYS A 76 -12.86 0.44 19.78
C LYS A 76 -11.47 0.41 20.43
N GLN A 77 -11.36 -0.18 21.62
CA GLN A 77 -10.07 -0.35 22.29
C GLN A 77 -9.19 -1.36 21.55
N ILE A 78 -9.78 -2.45 21.05
CA ILE A 78 -9.10 -3.47 20.23
C ILE A 78 -8.56 -2.85 18.94
N GLN A 79 -9.39 -2.09 18.22
CA GLN A 79 -9.00 -1.41 16.99
C GLN A 79 -7.84 -0.41 17.25
N ASN A 80 -7.95 0.40 18.29
CA ASN A 80 -6.91 1.37 18.65
C ASN A 80 -5.61 0.72 19.09
N TRP A 81 -5.69 -0.37 19.86
CA TRP A 81 -4.50 -1.13 20.24
C TRP A 81 -3.83 -1.75 19.01
N HIS A 82 -4.60 -2.40 18.16
CA HIS A 82 -4.10 -3.05 16.94
C HIS A 82 -3.38 -2.05 16.02
N ARG A 83 -3.99 -0.89 15.72
CA ARG A 83 -3.38 0.16 14.89
C ARG A 83 -2.05 0.66 15.45
N LYS A 84 -1.94 0.77 16.79
CA LYS A 84 -0.73 1.26 17.48
C LYS A 84 0.41 0.24 17.56
N HIS A 85 0.13 -1.05 17.41
CA HIS A 85 1.12 -2.12 17.67
C HIS A 85 1.42 -3.01 16.47
N GLN A 86 0.67 -2.89 15.38
CA GLN A 86 0.85 -3.75 14.21
C GLN A 86 1.51 -3.03 13.03
N PRO A 87 2.59 -3.61 12.47
CA PRO A 87 3.46 -2.92 11.50
C PRO A 87 2.88 -2.78 10.09
N HIS A 88 1.79 -3.48 9.76
CA HIS A 88 1.05 -3.27 8.51
C HIS A 88 0.19 -2.01 8.52
N HIS A 89 -0.01 -1.37 9.68
CA HIS A 89 -0.62 -0.05 9.75
C HIS A 89 0.43 1.03 9.59
N VAL A 90 0.09 2.05 8.81
CA VAL A 90 1.00 3.16 8.49
C VAL A 90 1.26 4.11 9.67
N ASP A 91 0.44 4.01 10.72
CA ASP A 91 0.57 4.72 11.99
C ASP A 91 1.64 4.09 12.90
N TYR A 92 2.00 2.83 12.65
CA TYR A 92 3.09 2.15 13.34
C TYR A 92 4.43 2.57 12.74
N PRO A 93 5.51 2.76 13.55
CA PRO A 93 6.85 3.02 13.03
C PRO A 93 7.39 1.85 12.18
N GLN A 94 7.31 1.99 10.87
CA GLN A 94 7.81 0.99 9.92
C GLN A 94 9.32 1.14 9.76
N SER A 95 10.03 0.01 9.78
CA SER A 95 11.49 -0.07 9.67
C SER A 95 11.96 -0.99 8.55
N ARG A 96 11.05 -1.76 7.93
CA ARG A 96 11.37 -2.75 6.91
C ARG A 96 10.44 -2.63 5.70
N VAL A 97 10.97 -2.94 4.52
CA VAL A 97 10.21 -2.89 3.25
C VAL A 97 9.06 -3.91 3.24
N GLU A 98 9.22 -5.07 3.88
CA GLU A 98 8.16 -6.07 4.02
C GLU A 98 6.95 -5.53 4.79
N GLN A 99 7.14 -4.59 5.71
CA GLN A 99 6.04 -3.95 6.44
C GLN A 99 5.27 -3.00 5.53
N LEU A 100 5.97 -2.24 4.68
CA LEU A 100 5.33 -1.40 3.66
C LEU A 100 4.57 -2.23 2.63
N LEU A 101 5.12 -3.38 2.22
CA LEU A 101 4.43 -4.30 1.31
C LEU A 101 3.15 -4.85 1.96
N GLN A 102 3.16 -5.18 3.25
CA GLN A 102 1.94 -5.56 3.97
C GLN A 102 0.92 -4.42 4.03
N THR A 103 1.36 -3.17 4.26
CA THR A 103 0.47 -2.00 4.19
C THR A 103 -0.15 -1.84 2.81
N TYR A 104 0.63 -2.00 1.75
CA TYR A 104 0.12 -1.98 0.37
C TYR A 104 -0.97 -3.03 0.17
N ILE A 105 -0.70 -4.29 0.58
CA ILE A 105 -1.64 -5.41 0.41
C ILE A 105 -2.92 -5.16 1.23
N ASP A 106 -2.80 -4.66 2.46
CA ASP A 106 -3.95 -4.34 3.34
C ASP A 106 -4.89 -3.31 2.71
N TRP A 107 -4.32 -2.26 2.12
CA TRP A 107 -5.07 -1.24 1.39
C TRP A 107 -5.72 -1.81 0.13
N ASP A 108 -4.96 -2.57 -0.65
CA ASP A 108 -5.39 -3.09 -1.95
C ASP A 108 -6.47 -4.18 -1.80
N CYS A 109 -6.41 -5.02 -0.76
CA CYS A 109 -7.41 -6.06 -0.50
C CYS A 109 -8.66 -5.51 0.20
N ALA A 110 -8.64 -4.27 0.71
CA ALA A 110 -9.74 -3.71 1.49
C ALA A 110 -11.05 -3.68 0.72
N VAL A 111 -11.04 -3.34 -0.57
CA VAL A 111 -12.25 -3.30 -1.41
C VAL A 111 -12.95 -4.65 -1.56
N LEU A 112 -12.24 -5.76 -1.35
CA LEU A 112 -12.84 -7.10 -1.41
C LEU A 112 -13.78 -7.36 -0.23
N THR A 113 -13.54 -6.71 0.92
CA THR A 113 -14.27 -6.98 2.17
C THR A 113 -14.93 -5.74 2.76
N LYS A 114 -14.73 -4.55 2.16
CA LYS A 114 -15.15 -3.26 2.70
C LYS A 114 -15.82 -2.46 1.57
N PRO A 115 -17.16 -2.53 1.42
CA PRO A 115 -17.88 -1.83 0.35
C PRO A 115 -17.66 -0.31 0.34
N ASP A 116 -17.33 0.26 1.51
CA ASP A 116 -17.01 1.66 1.71
C ASP A 116 -15.55 2.04 1.41
N LYS A 117 -14.67 1.07 1.13
CA LYS A 117 -13.30 1.31 0.65
C LYS A 117 -13.12 0.84 -0.79
N PRO A 118 -13.71 1.53 -1.78
CA PRO A 118 -13.64 1.12 -3.19
C PRO A 118 -12.31 1.49 -3.87
N LEU A 119 -11.28 1.86 -3.11
CA LEU A 119 -10.02 2.39 -3.62
C LEU A 119 -8.96 1.29 -3.67
N ASP A 120 -8.12 1.30 -4.70
CA ASP A 120 -6.87 0.53 -4.67
C ASP A 120 -5.85 1.16 -3.70
N ALA A 121 -4.68 0.55 -3.57
CA ALA A 121 -3.65 1.03 -2.65
C ALA A 121 -3.12 2.44 -2.98
N TYR A 122 -2.96 2.81 -4.26
CA TYR A 122 -2.45 4.14 -4.62
C TYR A 122 -3.50 5.22 -4.39
N ALA A 123 -4.75 4.95 -4.76
CA ALA A 123 -5.87 5.83 -4.44
C ALA A 123 -6.08 5.94 -2.92
N THR A 124 -5.89 4.87 -2.16
CA THR A 124 -5.93 4.88 -0.69
C THR A 124 -4.82 5.76 -0.10
N LEU A 125 -3.59 5.66 -0.63
CA LEU A 125 -2.46 6.50 -0.25
C LEU A 125 -2.78 7.99 -0.45
N LEU A 126 -3.28 8.34 -1.64
CA LEU A 126 -3.66 9.71 -1.95
C LEU A 126 -4.88 10.19 -1.17
N HIS A 127 -5.78 9.30 -0.77
CA HIS A 127 -6.98 9.69 -0.05
C HIS A 127 -6.71 9.89 1.44
N PHE A 128 -6.17 8.88 2.11
CA PHE A 128 -6.08 8.85 3.57
C PHE A 128 -4.70 9.20 4.10
N TYR A 129 -3.64 8.98 3.32
CA TYR A 129 -2.27 8.93 3.83
C TYR A 129 -1.28 9.77 3.01
N ARG A 130 -1.68 10.97 2.56
CA ARG A 130 -0.84 11.85 1.72
C ARG A 130 0.54 12.13 2.30
N GLY A 131 0.64 12.30 3.62
CA GLY A 131 1.93 12.50 4.29
C GLY A 131 2.91 11.33 4.15
N LYS A 132 2.41 10.16 3.73
CA LYS A 132 3.19 8.93 3.51
C LYS A 132 3.49 8.71 2.02
N LEU A 133 3.09 9.62 1.14
CA LEU A 133 3.34 9.54 -0.30
C LEU A 133 4.83 9.32 -0.62
N PRO A 134 5.79 10.04 -0.02
CA PRO A 134 7.22 9.82 -0.32
C PRO A 134 7.71 8.41 0.07
N LEU A 135 7.09 7.79 1.06
CA LEU A 135 7.42 6.46 1.55
C LEU A 135 6.75 5.35 0.72
N MET A 136 5.46 5.51 0.41
CA MET A 136 4.66 4.44 -0.20
C MET A 136 4.61 4.50 -1.72
N LEU A 137 4.85 5.65 -2.36
CA LEU A 137 4.83 5.73 -3.83
C LEU A 137 5.87 4.80 -4.50
N PRO A 138 7.12 4.67 -4.01
CA PRO A 138 8.07 3.68 -4.55
C PRO A 138 7.53 2.24 -4.49
N VAL A 139 6.80 1.90 -3.42
CA VAL A 139 6.18 0.59 -3.23
C VAL A 139 5.01 0.40 -4.20
N CYS A 140 4.13 1.41 -4.34
CA CYS A 140 3.03 1.38 -5.30
C CYS A 140 3.52 1.17 -6.73
N LEU A 141 4.56 1.91 -7.14
CA LEU A 141 5.19 1.76 -8.45
C LEU A 141 5.74 0.34 -8.64
N ALA A 142 6.49 -0.19 -7.67
CA ALA A 142 7.10 -1.51 -7.78
C ALA A 142 6.06 -2.64 -7.88
N VAL A 143 4.94 -2.55 -7.13
CA VAL A 143 3.93 -3.60 -7.07
C VAL A 143 2.98 -3.56 -8.27
N ASN A 144 2.41 -2.39 -8.57
CA ASN A 144 1.44 -2.21 -9.65
C ASN A 144 1.61 -0.81 -10.28
N PRO A 145 2.56 -0.66 -11.22
CA PRO A 145 2.79 0.64 -11.86
C PRO A 145 1.55 1.14 -12.59
N ASP A 146 0.70 0.27 -13.10
CA ASP A 146 -0.50 0.66 -13.87
C ASP A 146 -1.59 1.29 -13.00
N ALA A 147 -1.61 1.02 -11.68
CA ALA A 147 -2.52 1.71 -10.76
C ALA A 147 -2.06 3.15 -10.44
N VAL A 148 -0.78 3.48 -10.67
CA VAL A 148 -0.25 4.83 -10.43
C VAL A 148 -0.54 5.72 -11.64
N GLN A 149 -1.67 6.43 -11.57
CA GLN A 149 -2.22 7.26 -12.63
C GLN A 149 -2.28 8.76 -12.25
N PRO A 150 -2.23 9.68 -13.22
CA PRO A 150 -2.29 11.12 -12.95
C PRO A 150 -3.66 11.60 -12.48
N GLU A 151 -4.73 10.86 -12.79
CA GLU A 151 -6.07 11.11 -12.27
C GLU A 151 -6.09 10.82 -10.77
N ILE A 152 -6.51 11.81 -9.99
CA ILE A 152 -6.71 11.64 -8.55
C ILE A 152 -8.14 11.98 -8.17
N ALA A 153 -8.67 11.30 -7.15
CA ALA A 153 -10.01 11.55 -6.66
C ALA A 153 -10.20 13.02 -6.20
N ASP A 154 -11.40 13.59 -6.45
CA ASP A 154 -11.77 14.91 -5.92
C ASP A 154 -12.09 14.82 -4.45
N LEU A 155 -11.10 15.13 -3.62
CA LEU A 155 -11.17 14.94 -2.19
C LEU A 155 -11.04 16.25 -1.42
N ASP A 156 -10.72 17.35 -2.09
CA ASP A 156 -10.52 18.63 -1.41
C ASP A 156 -11.87 19.13 -0.84
N LYS A 157 -12.97 18.99 -1.59
CA LYS A 157 -14.33 19.32 -1.09
C LYS A 157 -14.82 18.37 0.00
N ALA A 158 -14.52 17.08 -0.10
CA ALA A 158 -14.91 16.08 0.91
C ALA A 158 -14.12 16.25 2.21
N ARG A 159 -12.83 16.58 2.14
CA ARG A 159 -12.02 16.88 3.35
C ARG A 159 -12.41 18.20 4.00
N GLN A 160 -12.70 19.24 3.21
CA GLN A 160 -13.13 20.55 3.74
C GLN A 160 -14.49 20.52 4.43
N LYS A 161 -15.39 19.63 4.03
CA LYS A 161 -16.72 19.50 4.64
C LYS A 161 -16.75 18.64 5.90
N GLY A 162 -15.59 18.18 6.39
CA GLY A 162 -15.52 17.30 7.57
C GLY A 162 -16.41 16.09 7.38
N PHE A 163 -16.29 15.38 6.25
CA PHE A 163 -17.08 14.17 6.03
C PHE A 163 -16.70 13.11 7.08
N ASP A 164 -17.48 13.11 8.17
CA ASP A 164 -17.60 12.07 9.19
C ASP A 164 -18.28 10.79 8.63
N ALA A 165 -18.70 10.80 7.37
CA ALA A 165 -19.27 9.64 6.69
C ALA A 165 -18.30 9.13 5.62
N TYR A 166 -17.77 7.93 5.87
CA TYR A 166 -16.86 7.12 5.04
C TYR A 166 -15.36 7.42 5.20
N LEU A 167 -14.78 6.92 6.30
CA LEU A 167 -13.88 5.76 6.26
C LEU A 167 -13.34 5.46 7.67
N PHE A 168 -13.74 4.32 8.24
CA PHE A 168 -13.08 3.66 9.38
C PHE A 168 -12.63 4.53 10.55
N GLY A 169 -13.62 4.97 11.34
CA GLY A 169 -13.50 5.00 12.79
C GLY A 169 -12.42 5.92 13.35
N GLU A 170 -12.89 7.07 13.81
CA GLU A 170 -12.27 8.11 14.64
C GLU A 170 -11.62 9.30 13.93
N LYS A 171 -12.13 10.48 14.30
CA LYS A 171 -11.44 11.76 14.28
C LYS A 171 -10.10 11.59 14.97
N MET A 172 -8.99 11.71 14.23
CA MET A 172 -7.69 11.91 14.87
C MET A 172 -7.81 13.17 15.74
N SER A 173 -7.51 13.06 17.02
CA SER A 173 -7.40 14.23 17.88
C SER A 173 -6.44 15.22 17.23
N GLU A 174 -6.88 16.48 17.13
CA GLU A 174 -6.08 17.61 16.66
C GLU A 174 -4.79 17.80 17.49
N ASP A 175 -4.65 17.08 18.61
CA ASP A 175 -3.55 17.15 19.57
C ASP A 175 -2.42 16.12 19.37
N THR A 176 -2.33 15.45 18.22
CA THR A 176 -1.19 14.55 17.94
C THR A 176 -0.47 14.95 16.67
N CYS A 177 0.15 16.13 16.72
CA CYS A 177 1.36 16.41 15.96
C CYS A 177 2.45 15.46 16.47
N TYR A 178 2.52 14.25 15.93
CA TYR A 178 3.72 13.45 16.08
C TYR A 178 4.82 14.18 15.30
N ASP A 179 5.89 14.50 16.01
CA ASP A 179 7.11 15.05 15.46
C ASP A 179 7.63 14.13 14.34
N LEU A 180 7.39 14.53 13.09
CA LEU A 180 7.83 13.84 11.88
C LEU A 180 9.33 14.08 11.59
N HIS A 181 10.08 14.71 12.51
CA HIS A 181 11.52 14.88 12.38
C HIS A 181 12.32 13.71 12.97
N LYS A 182 12.20 12.55 12.34
CA LYS A 182 13.35 11.66 12.23
C LYS A 182 13.15 10.76 11.01
N TYR A 183 14.14 10.82 10.11
CA TYR A 183 14.49 9.85 9.07
C TYR A 183 14.51 10.30 7.58
N SER A 184 15.68 10.85 7.23
CA SER A 184 16.51 10.74 6.01
C SER A 184 16.27 11.51 4.71
N SER A 185 17.39 12.16 4.32
CA SER A 185 17.91 12.61 3.02
C SER A 185 16.95 13.21 1.98
N GLU A 186 16.97 14.55 1.97
CA GLU A 186 16.98 15.55 0.86
C GLU A 186 15.99 15.45 -0.33
N LEU A 187 15.15 14.42 -0.41
CA LEU A 187 13.93 14.38 -1.26
C LEU A 187 12.70 13.92 -0.48
N LEU A 188 12.91 13.28 0.68
CA LEU A 188 11.88 12.95 1.69
C LEU A 188 11.60 14.13 2.65
N GLN A 189 12.30 15.26 2.50
CA GLN A 189 12.15 16.44 3.36
C GLN A 189 10.91 17.30 3.03
N GLU A 190 10.29 17.12 1.87
CA GLU A 190 9.01 17.77 1.60
C GLU A 190 7.90 16.97 2.30
N THR A 191 7.67 17.27 3.58
CA THR A 191 6.63 16.61 4.38
C THR A 191 5.26 17.07 3.90
N LEU A 192 4.55 16.21 3.18
CA LEU A 192 3.13 16.44 2.93
C LEU A 192 2.35 16.27 4.23
N THR A 193 1.36 17.12 4.45
CA THR A 193 0.41 16.93 5.54
C THR A 193 -0.81 16.17 5.02
N GLN A 194 -1.62 15.61 5.92
CA GLN A 194 -2.86 14.94 5.53
C GLN A 194 -3.82 15.85 4.74
N ASN A 195 -3.76 17.16 5.01
CA ASN A 195 -4.62 18.18 4.41
C ASN A 195 -4.02 18.84 3.16
N THR A 196 -2.91 18.33 2.64
CA THR A 196 -2.31 18.79 1.39
C THR A 196 -3.34 18.74 0.25
N LYS A 197 -3.42 19.83 -0.53
CA LYS A 197 -4.31 19.95 -1.70
C LYS A 197 -3.96 18.97 -2.82
N ASN A 198 -4.95 18.71 -3.68
CA ASN A 198 -4.83 17.78 -4.80
C ASN A 198 -3.67 18.12 -5.77
N ASP A 199 -3.53 19.38 -6.16
CA ASP A 199 -2.47 19.89 -7.04
C ASP A 199 -1.06 19.68 -6.45
N VAL A 200 -0.90 19.95 -5.16
CA VAL A 200 0.37 19.74 -4.45
C VAL A 200 0.71 18.25 -4.43
N ALA A 201 -0.20 17.38 -4.01
CA ALA A 201 0.01 15.92 -3.99
C ALA A 201 0.39 15.36 -5.38
N TYR A 202 -0.22 15.91 -6.44
CA TYR A 202 0.12 15.59 -7.82
C TYR A 202 1.58 15.98 -8.15
N ILE A 203 1.98 17.22 -7.87
CA ILE A 203 3.33 17.72 -8.14
C ILE A 203 4.38 16.87 -7.40
N HIS A 204 4.13 16.51 -6.13
CA HIS A 204 5.04 15.64 -5.39
C HIS A 204 5.12 14.23 -5.99
N THR A 205 3.99 13.65 -6.41
CA THR A 205 3.99 12.37 -7.12
C THR A 205 4.87 12.44 -8.36
N GLN A 206 4.67 13.47 -9.20
CA GLN A 206 5.42 13.68 -10.44
C GLN A 206 6.92 13.86 -10.17
N ARG A 207 7.30 14.65 -9.16
CA ARG A 207 8.71 14.83 -8.75
C ARG A 207 9.36 13.53 -8.29
N LEU A 208 8.65 12.73 -7.50
CA LEU A 208 9.15 11.44 -7.02
C LEU A 208 9.33 10.45 -8.17
N ILE A 209 8.37 10.35 -9.09
CA ILE A 209 8.51 9.52 -10.30
C ILE A 209 9.71 9.98 -11.14
N SER A 210 9.86 11.29 -11.36
CA SER A 210 11.01 11.87 -12.06
C SER A 210 12.34 11.51 -11.39
N SER A 211 12.41 11.63 -10.06
CA SER A 211 13.60 11.32 -9.27
C SER A 211 13.99 9.84 -9.38
N ILE A 212 13.03 8.93 -9.16
CA ILE A 212 13.26 7.48 -9.31
C ILE A 212 13.73 7.14 -10.73
N THR A 213 13.06 7.70 -11.74
CA THR A 213 13.39 7.47 -13.16
C THR A 213 14.81 7.91 -13.49
N ASN A 214 15.21 9.09 -13.04
CA ASN A 214 16.55 9.63 -13.29
C ASN A 214 17.64 8.78 -12.65
N GLU A 215 17.46 8.39 -11.38
CA GLU A 215 18.43 7.53 -10.68
C GLU A 215 18.49 6.13 -11.28
N LEU A 216 17.36 5.55 -11.70
CA LEU A 216 17.37 4.26 -12.42
C LEU A 216 18.12 4.33 -13.75
N ASN A 217 17.95 5.42 -14.51
CA ASN A 217 18.69 5.61 -15.76
C ASN A 217 20.21 5.71 -15.51
N LYS A 218 20.64 6.37 -14.41
CA LYS A 218 22.06 6.40 -14.00
C LYS A 218 22.57 5.00 -13.67
N ILE A 219 21.85 4.25 -12.83
CA ILE A 219 22.18 2.86 -12.49
C ILE A 219 22.29 2.00 -13.75
N SER A 220 21.32 2.11 -14.67
CA SER A 220 21.32 1.37 -15.93
C SER A 220 22.52 1.73 -16.82
N ALA A 221 22.93 3.00 -16.85
CA ALA A 221 24.10 3.44 -17.60
C ALA A 221 25.40 2.88 -17.01
N GLU A 222 25.55 2.89 -15.67
CA GLU A 222 26.72 2.30 -15.00
C GLU A 222 26.84 0.79 -15.23
N ILE A 223 25.71 0.07 -15.22
CA ILE A 223 25.67 -1.36 -15.53
C ILE A 223 26.05 -1.61 -17.00
N THR A 224 25.53 -0.80 -17.92
CA THR A 224 25.83 -0.93 -19.36
C THR A 224 27.30 -0.63 -19.65
N ALA A 225 27.90 0.31 -18.92
CA ALA A 225 29.32 0.63 -19.00
C ALA A 225 30.24 -0.44 -18.36
N GLY A 226 29.67 -1.44 -17.69
CA GLY A 226 30.43 -2.48 -16.99
C GLY A 226 31.05 -2.02 -15.66
N ASN A 227 30.64 -0.86 -15.13
CA ASN A 227 31.18 -0.31 -13.89
C ASN A 227 30.59 -0.95 -12.63
N THR A 228 29.38 -1.52 -12.74
CA THR A 228 28.67 -2.19 -11.64
C THR A 228 27.73 -3.27 -12.18
N SER A 229 27.08 -4.01 -11.29
CA SER A 229 26.03 -4.98 -11.62
C SER A 229 24.77 -4.68 -10.81
N LEU A 230 23.60 -5.13 -11.30
CA LEU A 230 22.35 -4.96 -10.56
C LEU A 230 22.42 -5.65 -9.18
N GLU A 231 23.07 -6.81 -9.09
CA GLU A 231 23.27 -7.51 -7.83
C GLU A 231 24.11 -6.68 -6.85
N SER A 232 25.22 -6.09 -7.30
CA SER A 232 26.04 -5.20 -6.48
C SER A 232 25.23 -3.98 -6.00
N VAL A 233 24.44 -3.37 -6.87
CA VAL A 233 23.56 -2.25 -6.51
C VAL A 233 22.55 -2.65 -5.43
N LEU A 234 21.89 -3.81 -5.56
CA LEU A 234 20.94 -4.31 -4.58
C LEU A 234 21.58 -4.63 -3.22
N GLN A 235 22.81 -5.16 -3.23
CA GLN A 235 23.57 -5.46 -2.01
C GLN A 235 23.99 -4.19 -1.24
N GLN A 236 24.18 -3.07 -1.95
CA GLN A 236 24.55 -1.78 -1.35
C GLN A 236 23.35 -0.99 -0.80
N ILE A 237 22.11 -1.43 -1.06
CA ILE A 237 20.91 -0.79 -0.49
C ILE A 237 20.94 -0.98 1.03
N PRO A 238 20.83 0.11 1.83
CA PRO A 238 20.82 0.01 3.29
C PRO A 238 19.64 -0.84 3.78
N GLN A 239 19.79 -1.54 4.89
CA GLN A 239 18.69 -2.32 5.49
C GLN A 239 17.68 -1.44 6.22
N ASP A 240 18.16 -0.32 6.79
CA ASP A 240 17.31 0.65 7.46
C ASP A 240 16.51 1.43 6.42
N LEU A 241 15.19 1.27 6.47
CA LEU A 241 14.24 1.97 5.59
C LEU A 241 14.49 3.49 5.59
N ASN A 242 14.87 3.99 6.75
CA ASN A 242 15.20 5.38 7.01
C ASN A 242 16.55 5.83 6.46
N GLN A 243 17.19 5.07 5.59
CA GLN A 243 18.38 5.49 4.88
C GLN A 243 18.22 5.28 3.37
N MET A 244 17.08 4.69 2.96
CA MET A 244 16.81 4.39 1.58
C MET A 244 16.34 5.64 0.85
N LYS A 245 17.01 5.94 -0.27
CA LYS A 245 16.48 6.83 -1.29
C LYS A 245 15.23 6.20 -1.95
N PRO A 246 14.32 6.99 -2.54
CA PRO A 246 13.13 6.46 -3.22
C PRO A 246 13.41 5.36 -4.26
N VAL A 247 14.47 5.51 -5.06
CA VAL A 247 14.89 4.48 -6.04
C VAL A 247 15.35 3.18 -5.38
N GLN A 248 16.03 3.28 -4.24
CA GLN A 248 16.49 2.12 -3.49
C GLN A 248 15.30 1.38 -2.88
N LEU A 249 14.32 2.10 -2.35
CA LEU A 249 13.08 1.51 -1.84
C LEU A 249 12.28 0.81 -2.96
N PHE A 250 12.17 1.43 -4.14
CA PHE A 250 11.58 0.82 -5.32
C PHE A 250 12.29 -0.49 -5.70
N LEU A 251 13.63 -0.46 -5.85
CA LEU A 251 14.44 -1.63 -6.19
C LEU A 251 14.38 -2.73 -5.11
N LYS A 252 14.37 -2.35 -3.83
CA LYS A 252 14.27 -3.30 -2.72
C LYS A 252 12.90 -3.99 -2.68
N THR A 253 11.84 -3.24 -2.99
CA THR A 253 10.49 -3.81 -3.12
C THR A 253 10.45 -4.79 -4.29
N LEU A 254 11.02 -4.43 -5.46
CA LEU A 254 11.13 -5.34 -6.59
C LEU A 254 11.97 -6.58 -6.28
N GLU A 255 13.06 -6.45 -5.52
CA GLU A 255 13.88 -7.57 -5.10
C GLU A 255 13.06 -8.58 -4.26
N LEU A 256 12.25 -8.08 -3.32
CA LEU A 256 11.35 -8.93 -2.53
C LEU A 256 10.33 -9.66 -3.42
N LEU A 257 9.71 -8.96 -4.37
CA LEU A 257 8.75 -9.53 -5.31
C LEU A 257 9.42 -10.58 -6.22
N ALA A 258 10.56 -10.25 -6.82
CA ALA A 258 11.35 -11.13 -7.67
C ALA A 258 11.72 -12.43 -6.94
N LYS A 259 12.27 -12.32 -5.72
CA LYS A 259 12.59 -13.49 -4.88
C LYS A 259 11.36 -14.32 -4.53
N SER A 260 10.24 -13.67 -4.21
CA SER A 260 9.00 -14.38 -3.86
C SER A 260 8.40 -15.17 -5.02
N ARG A 261 8.58 -14.67 -6.25
CA ARG A 261 8.04 -15.23 -7.48
C ARG A 261 9.02 -16.14 -8.24
N ASN A 262 10.25 -16.28 -7.76
CA ASN A 262 11.35 -16.93 -8.48
C ASN A 262 11.58 -16.31 -9.88
N GLN A 263 11.54 -14.98 -9.94
CA GLN A 263 11.74 -14.18 -11.14
C GLN A 263 12.96 -13.27 -10.98
N LYS A 264 13.39 -12.66 -12.08
CA LYS A 264 14.47 -11.66 -12.12
C LYS A 264 13.92 -10.29 -12.43
N ILE A 265 14.57 -9.25 -11.90
CA ILE A 265 14.25 -7.86 -12.24
C ILE A 265 14.69 -7.57 -13.68
N ASP A 266 13.76 -7.08 -14.49
CA ASP A 266 14.06 -6.53 -15.81
C ASP A 266 14.31 -5.02 -15.71
N LEU A 267 15.58 -4.65 -15.46
CA LEU A 267 15.97 -3.25 -15.29
C LEU A 267 15.68 -2.40 -16.55
N ALA A 268 15.83 -2.97 -17.75
CA ALA A 268 15.54 -2.25 -18.98
C ALA A 268 14.05 -1.89 -19.03
N LYS A 269 13.17 -2.83 -18.67
CA LYS A 269 11.73 -2.58 -18.61
C LYS A 269 11.33 -1.62 -17.49
N CYS A 270 12.05 -1.65 -16.34
CA CYS A 270 11.92 -0.62 -15.30
C CYS A 270 12.16 0.79 -15.85
N CYS A 271 13.29 0.98 -16.55
CA CYS A 271 13.66 2.27 -17.12
C CYS A 271 12.67 2.73 -18.20
N GLU A 272 12.22 1.82 -19.09
CA GLU A 272 11.25 2.11 -20.14
C GLU A 272 9.91 2.60 -19.56
N ILE A 273 9.26 1.77 -18.74
CA ILE A 273 7.93 2.06 -18.23
C ILE A 273 7.92 3.28 -17.30
N LEU A 274 8.94 3.45 -16.45
CA LEU A 274 8.98 4.62 -15.57
C LEU A 274 9.28 5.90 -16.33
N ARG A 275 10.05 5.85 -17.43
CA ARG A 275 10.22 7.00 -18.32
C ARG A 275 8.90 7.39 -18.99
N ASP A 276 8.17 6.41 -19.52
CA ASP A 276 6.87 6.65 -20.16
C ASP A 276 5.85 7.19 -19.15
N LYS A 277 5.82 6.61 -17.95
CA LYS A 277 4.97 7.11 -16.85
C LYS A 277 5.36 8.52 -16.42
N ASN A 278 6.65 8.81 -16.30
CA ASN A 278 7.12 10.15 -15.97
C ASN A 278 6.71 11.17 -17.03
N LEU A 279 6.86 10.82 -18.31
CA LEU A 279 6.42 11.65 -19.43
C LEU A 279 4.91 11.87 -19.39
N HIS A 280 4.13 10.84 -19.09
CA HIS A 280 2.68 10.94 -18.96
C HIS A 280 2.27 11.92 -17.86
N PHE A 281 2.86 11.83 -16.66
CA PHE A 281 2.62 12.78 -15.56
C PHE A 281 3.07 14.21 -15.93
N LEU A 282 4.18 14.38 -16.65
CA LEU A 282 4.64 15.70 -17.11
C LEU A 282 3.67 16.32 -18.13
N GLN A 283 3.19 15.54 -19.09
CA GLN A 283 2.21 15.98 -20.10
C GLN A 283 0.85 16.29 -19.51
N MET A 284 0.47 15.57 -18.45
CA MET A 284 -0.79 15.75 -17.74
C MET A 284 -0.73 16.90 -16.72
N ALA A 285 0.45 17.35 -16.28
CA ALA A 285 0.55 18.42 -15.27
C ALA A 285 -0.20 19.72 -15.63
N PRO A 286 -0.12 20.25 -16.87
CA PRO A 286 -0.90 21.43 -17.28
C PRO A 286 -2.40 21.15 -17.45
N LYS A 287 -2.78 19.87 -17.54
CA LYS A 287 -4.15 19.39 -17.80
C LYS A 287 -4.66 18.53 -16.64
N PHE A 288 -4.08 18.67 -15.45
CA PHE A 288 -4.34 17.79 -14.33
C PHE A 288 -5.85 17.77 -14.06
N ARG A 289 -6.42 16.56 -14.00
CA ARG A 289 -7.85 16.34 -13.82
C ARG A 289 -8.09 15.70 -12.49
N ILE A 290 -9.13 16.21 -11.84
CA ILE A 290 -9.66 15.62 -10.64
C ILE A 290 -10.86 14.77 -11.05
N GLU A 291 -10.76 13.45 -10.86
CA GLU A 291 -11.79 12.50 -11.28
C GLU A 291 -12.04 11.46 -10.20
N THR A 292 -13.32 11.23 -9.87
CA THR A 292 -13.71 10.11 -9.00
C THR A 292 -13.92 8.88 -9.86
N VAL A 293 -12.87 8.07 -9.99
CA VAL A 293 -12.94 6.79 -10.72
C VAL A 293 -13.20 5.66 -9.74
N LYS A 294 -14.27 4.89 -9.97
CA LYS A 294 -14.49 3.64 -9.26
C LYS A 294 -13.49 2.61 -9.79
N HIS A 295 -12.54 2.21 -8.96
CA HIS A 295 -11.57 1.20 -9.34
C HIS A 295 -12.22 -0.18 -9.22
N GLY A 296 -12.52 -0.80 -10.36
CA GLY A 296 -12.91 -2.20 -10.40
C GLY A 296 -11.66 -3.05 -10.21
N ILE A 297 -11.57 -3.85 -9.15
CA ILE A 297 -10.48 -4.82 -9.08
C ILE A 297 -10.74 -5.92 -10.09
N LEU A 298 -9.86 -6.02 -11.09
CA LEU A 298 -9.66 -7.25 -11.84
C LEU A 298 -8.87 -8.22 -10.94
N HIS A 299 -9.58 -9.11 -10.26
CA HIS A 299 -8.95 -10.12 -9.41
C HIS A 299 -9.13 -11.50 -10.03
N ASN A 300 -8.02 -12.12 -10.43
CA ASN A 300 -8.00 -13.51 -10.82
C ASN A 300 -7.20 -14.33 -9.80
N TYR A 301 -7.93 -15.00 -8.93
CA TYR A 301 -7.45 -15.80 -7.81
C TYR A 301 -6.66 -17.06 -8.22
N ARG A 302 -6.57 -17.36 -9.51
CA ARG A 302 -5.84 -18.53 -10.05
C ARG A 302 -4.47 -18.18 -10.61
N THR A 303 -4.16 -16.90 -10.75
CA THR A 303 -2.93 -16.44 -11.41
C THR A 303 -2.21 -15.44 -10.54
N VAL A 304 -0.88 -15.42 -10.62
CA VAL A 304 -0.09 -14.31 -10.07
C VAL A 304 -0.25 -13.13 -11.01
N MET A 305 -0.46 -11.93 -10.47
CA MET A 305 -0.53 -10.70 -11.25
C MET A 305 0.76 -10.52 -12.05
N PRO A 306 0.68 -10.39 -13.40
CA PRO A 306 1.84 -10.01 -14.18
C PRO A 306 2.45 -8.72 -13.62
N ASN A 307 3.75 -8.73 -13.38
CA ASN A 307 4.48 -7.52 -13.01
C ASN A 307 5.43 -7.20 -14.16
N PRO A 308 5.29 -6.06 -14.83
CA PRO A 308 6.04 -5.78 -16.04
C PRO A 308 7.54 -5.54 -15.78
N PHE A 309 7.94 -5.41 -14.52
CA PHE A 309 9.34 -5.27 -14.11
C PHE A 309 10.02 -6.61 -13.82
N LEU A 310 9.29 -7.72 -13.90
CA LEU A 310 9.80 -9.05 -13.58
C LEU A 310 9.73 -9.95 -14.81
N LYS A 311 10.75 -10.80 -14.97
CA LYS A 311 10.81 -11.85 -16.00
C LYS A 311 11.27 -13.17 -15.41
N ASP A 312 10.91 -14.26 -16.07
CA ASP A 312 11.34 -15.61 -15.70
C ASP A 312 12.85 -15.83 -15.96
#